data_AF-W4RS77-F1
#
_entry.id   AF-W4RS77-F1
#
_cell.length_a   1.000
_cell.length_b   1.000
_cell.length_c   1.000
_cell.angle_alpha   90.00
_cell.angle_beta   90.00
_cell.angle_gamma   90.00
#
_symmetry.space_group_name_H-M   'P 1'
#
loop_
_entity.id
_entity.type
_entity.pdbx_description
1 polymer ?
#
loop_
_entity_poly.entity_id
_entity_poly.type
_entity_poly.pdbx_seq_one_letter_code
_entity_poly.pdbx_strand_id
1 'polypeptide(L)'
;MTEKQMLGTKSDQSNNPQSIRNRTRFILLKPLLVAEIYFIFTLILYTFGPTTWINTNPYFLYAFLILYQLFFSFGYLYEINKARIPIGLDSKKENLITSNRIKIKRFVKFIIIFGLIMTSISTITYTNISTFSLSALIDQTINGITNPLSAYKESFGGGSEGGIIYLIIVLTSPITWAAFPLSVVYFKRLNLSYKVIVIIMFSLEAMRWIIMGRNKGVFDLAIIIISIILIRKMQNKYENINNEVFKKKESKR
;
A
#
# COMPACT_ATOMS: atom_id res chain seq x y z
N MET A 1 -27.63 47.78 -14.24
CA MET A 1 -27.01 46.67 -13.48
C MET A 1 -26.02 45.97 -14.38
N THR A 2 -24.73 46.24 -14.19
CA THR A 2 -23.66 45.92 -15.12
C THR A 2 -23.07 44.54 -14.83
N GLU A 3 -22.77 43.82 -15.91
CA GLU A 3 -22.19 42.46 -16.02
C GLU A 3 -20.98 42.19 -15.08
N LYS A 4 -20.30 43.24 -14.60
CA LYS A 4 -19.26 43.18 -13.56
C LYS A 4 -19.74 42.67 -12.21
N GLN A 5 -21.01 42.85 -11.83
CA GLN A 5 -21.54 42.32 -10.56
C GLN A 5 -21.84 40.82 -10.62
N MET A 6 -21.99 40.23 -11.82
CA MET A 6 -22.22 38.78 -11.98
C MET A 6 -20.93 37.95 -12.03
N LEU A 7 -19.77 38.59 -12.29
CA LEU A 7 -18.46 37.92 -12.29
C LEU A 7 -17.79 37.89 -10.89
N GLY A 8 -18.17 38.81 -9.99
CA GLY A 8 -17.59 38.89 -8.63
C GLY A 8 -18.07 37.81 -7.65
N THR A 9 -19.16 37.09 -7.95
CA THR A 9 -19.75 36.13 -7.00
C THR A 9 -19.21 34.70 -7.14
N LYS A 10 -18.66 34.32 -8.31
CA LYS A 10 -18.12 32.96 -8.53
C LYS A 10 -16.70 32.77 -7.97
N SER A 11 -15.88 33.83 -7.90
CA SER A 11 -14.50 33.73 -7.36
C SER A 11 -14.44 33.73 -5.83
N ASP A 12 -15.43 34.29 -5.14
CA ASP A 12 -15.44 34.38 -3.68
C ASP A 12 -16.03 33.14 -3.00
N GLN A 13 -16.96 32.44 -3.67
CA GLN A 13 -17.51 31.18 -3.15
C GLN A 13 -16.51 30.01 -3.21
N SER A 14 -15.49 30.06 -4.08
CA SER A 14 -14.48 28.99 -4.17
C SER A 14 -13.54 28.92 -2.97
N ASN A 15 -13.52 29.97 -2.14
CA ASN A 15 -12.67 30.09 -0.96
C ASN A 15 -13.43 29.92 0.36
N ASN A 16 -14.73 29.61 0.33
CA ASN A 16 -15.50 29.31 1.54
C ASN A 16 -14.95 28.02 2.19
N PRO A 17 -14.58 28.01 3.49
CA PRO A 17 -14.05 26.84 4.20
C PRO A 17 -14.87 25.57 4.02
N GLN A 18 -16.20 25.69 3.94
CA GLN A 18 -17.10 24.55 3.75
C GLN A 18 -17.02 23.98 2.32
N SER A 19 -16.86 24.84 1.32
CA SER A 19 -16.69 24.43 -0.09
C SER A 19 -15.36 23.73 -0.33
N ILE A 20 -14.28 24.20 0.31
CA ILE A 20 -12.94 23.60 0.27
C ILE A 20 -12.96 22.23 0.95
N ARG A 21 -13.63 22.12 2.11
CA ARG A 21 -13.81 20.85 2.83
C ARG A 21 -14.54 19.82 1.97
N ASN A 22 -15.64 20.20 1.32
CA ASN A 22 -16.42 19.30 0.46
C ASN A 22 -15.62 18.85 -0.77
N ARG A 23 -14.88 19.75 -1.43
CA ARG A 23 -14.02 19.40 -2.57
C ARG A 23 -12.88 18.47 -2.16
N THR A 24 -12.22 18.76 -1.04
CA THR A 24 -11.14 17.91 -0.51
C THR A 24 -11.65 16.53 -0.16
N ARG A 25 -12.81 16.44 0.51
CA ARG A 25 -13.45 15.16 0.83
C ARG A 25 -13.79 14.38 -0.44
N PHE A 26 -14.33 15.04 -1.47
CA PHE A 26 -14.62 14.39 -2.75
C PHE A 26 -13.37 13.84 -3.42
N ILE A 27 -12.26 14.58 -3.43
CA ILE A 27 -10.97 14.11 -3.98
C ILE A 27 -10.45 12.91 -3.19
N LEU A 28 -10.54 12.96 -1.85
CA LEU A 28 -10.10 11.88 -0.98
C LEU A 28 -10.98 10.63 -1.10
N LEU A 29 -12.24 10.73 -1.52
CA LEU A 29 -13.13 9.56 -1.69
C LEU A 29 -12.92 8.83 -3.03
N LYS A 30 -12.33 9.48 -4.04
CA LYS A 30 -12.13 8.86 -5.37
C LYS A 30 -11.38 7.53 -5.32
N PRO A 31 -10.26 7.37 -4.57
CA PRO A 31 -9.55 6.09 -4.51
C PRO A 31 -10.42 4.97 -3.94
N LEU A 32 -11.25 5.25 -2.93
CA LEU A 32 -12.18 4.28 -2.36
C LEU A 32 -13.19 3.84 -3.42
N LEU A 33 -13.81 4.78 -4.12
CA LEU A 33 -14.80 4.48 -5.15
C LEU A 33 -14.21 3.62 -6.29
N VAL A 34 -12.99 3.93 -6.73
CA VAL A 34 -12.30 3.12 -7.75
C VAL A 34 -12.01 1.71 -7.25
N ALA A 35 -11.57 1.56 -6.00
CA ALA A 35 -11.31 0.25 -5.40
C ALA A 35 -12.58 -0.59 -5.25
N GLU A 36 -13.68 0.00 -4.77
CA GLU A 36 -14.96 -0.70 -4.63
C GLU A 36 -15.54 -1.13 -5.99
N ILE A 37 -15.50 -0.25 -7.00
CA ILE A 37 -15.92 -0.62 -8.36
C ILE A 37 -15.09 -1.80 -8.88
N TYR A 38 -13.78 -1.77 -8.67
CA TYR A 38 -12.90 -2.87 -9.05
C TYR A 38 -13.28 -4.16 -8.32
N PHE A 39 -13.49 -4.13 -7.00
CA PHE A 39 -13.86 -5.33 -6.24
C PHE A 39 -15.21 -5.89 -6.66
N ILE A 40 -16.23 -5.04 -6.84
CA ILE A 40 -17.54 -5.46 -7.34
C ILE A 40 -17.42 -6.07 -8.73
N PHE A 41 -16.66 -5.45 -9.63
CA PHE A 41 -16.43 -5.98 -10.97
C PHE A 41 -15.74 -7.35 -10.94
N THR A 42 -14.72 -7.52 -10.10
CA THR A 42 -14.07 -8.84 -9.93
C THR A 42 -15.01 -9.89 -9.34
N LEU A 43 -15.92 -9.50 -8.44
CA LEU A 43 -16.95 -10.39 -7.91
C LEU A 43 -17.93 -10.82 -9.01
N ILE A 44 -18.36 -9.91 -9.86
CA ILE A 44 -19.22 -10.20 -11.02
C ILE A 44 -18.53 -11.18 -11.96
N LEU A 45 -17.26 -10.94 -12.30
CA LEU A 45 -16.47 -11.85 -13.13
C LEU A 45 -16.25 -13.20 -12.46
N TYR A 46 -16.13 -13.24 -11.13
CA TYR A 46 -16.00 -14.50 -10.41
C TYR A 46 -17.30 -15.32 -10.47
N THR A 47 -18.45 -14.67 -10.29
CA THR A 47 -19.77 -15.33 -10.27
C THR A 47 -20.25 -15.73 -11.66
N PHE A 48 -20.07 -14.86 -12.66
CA PHE A 48 -20.62 -15.02 -14.01
C PHE A 48 -19.55 -15.23 -15.09
N GLY A 49 -18.28 -15.33 -14.70
CA GLY A 49 -17.20 -15.54 -15.63
C GLY A 49 -17.26 -16.89 -16.33
N PRO A 50 -16.47 -17.07 -17.39
CA PRO A 50 -16.43 -18.32 -18.17
C PRO A 50 -15.81 -19.49 -17.39
N THR A 51 -15.16 -19.22 -16.25
CA THR A 51 -14.47 -20.23 -15.45
C THR A 51 -15.33 -20.64 -14.27
N THR A 52 -15.68 -21.93 -14.20
CA THR A 52 -16.40 -22.51 -13.07
C THR A 52 -15.42 -22.84 -11.95
N TRP A 53 -15.44 -22.04 -10.88
CA TRP A 53 -14.62 -22.27 -9.69
C TRP A 53 -15.26 -23.33 -8.78
N ILE A 54 -14.48 -24.33 -8.37
CA ILE A 54 -14.93 -25.35 -7.43
C ILE A 54 -14.99 -24.72 -6.03
N ASN A 55 -16.18 -24.60 -5.47
CA ASN A 55 -16.40 -23.98 -4.16
C ASN A 55 -17.08 -24.96 -3.22
N THR A 56 -16.40 -25.31 -2.12
CA THR A 56 -16.98 -26.17 -1.07
C THR A 56 -18.18 -25.50 -0.38
N ASN A 57 -18.11 -24.18 -0.16
CA ASN A 57 -19.22 -23.41 0.39
C ASN A 57 -19.24 -21.97 -0.17
N PRO A 58 -20.04 -21.69 -1.22
CA PRO A 58 -20.07 -20.39 -1.85
C PRO A 58 -20.62 -19.28 -0.94
N TYR A 59 -21.55 -19.61 -0.02
CA TYR A 59 -22.16 -18.61 0.87
C TYR A 59 -21.14 -18.00 1.83
N PHE A 60 -20.27 -18.81 2.43
CA PHE A 60 -19.20 -18.31 3.30
C PHE A 60 -18.22 -17.42 2.54
N LEU A 61 -17.89 -17.78 1.30
CA LEU A 61 -17.01 -16.97 0.47
C LEU A 61 -17.63 -15.59 0.19
N TYR A 62 -18.89 -15.53 -0.25
CA TYR A 62 -19.56 -14.25 -0.51
C TYR A 62 -19.70 -13.41 0.76
N ALA A 63 -20.09 -14.02 1.88
CA ALA A 63 -20.17 -13.32 3.17
C ALA A 63 -18.82 -12.73 3.58
N PHE A 64 -17.74 -13.51 3.44
CA PHE A 64 -16.37 -13.06 3.70
C PHE A 64 -15.97 -11.88 2.81
N LEU A 65 -16.22 -11.97 1.50
CA LEU A 65 -15.87 -10.91 0.54
C LEU A 65 -16.66 -9.61 0.78
N ILE A 66 -17.95 -9.72 1.12
CA ILE A 66 -18.78 -8.55 1.46
C ILE A 66 -18.28 -7.91 2.76
N LEU A 67 -18.00 -8.70 3.79
CA LEU A 67 -17.44 -8.19 5.05
C LEU A 67 -16.08 -7.51 4.82
N TYR A 68 -15.25 -8.07 3.95
CA TYR A 68 -13.96 -7.48 3.59
C TYR A 68 -14.13 -6.09 2.97
N GLN A 69 -15.04 -5.93 2.00
CA GLN A 69 -15.35 -4.63 1.38
C GLN A 69 -15.89 -3.64 2.42
N LEU A 70 -16.82 -4.07 3.28
CA LEU A 70 -17.38 -3.22 4.33
C LEU A 70 -16.29 -2.72 5.29
N PHE A 71 -15.44 -3.61 5.81
CA PHE A 71 -14.37 -3.20 6.72
C PHE A 71 -13.34 -2.28 6.06
N PHE A 72 -12.99 -2.55 4.80
CA PHE A 72 -12.13 -1.67 4.02
C PHE A 72 -12.73 -0.27 3.87
N SER A 73 -13.99 -0.20 3.42
CA SER A 73 -14.76 1.04 3.28
C SER A 73 -14.88 1.80 4.61
N PHE A 74 -15.27 1.12 5.69
CA PHE A 74 -15.40 1.74 7.01
C PHE A 74 -14.08 2.29 7.53
N GLY A 75 -12.98 1.53 7.42
CA GLY A 75 -11.66 1.98 7.84
C GLY A 75 -11.22 3.23 7.06
N TYR A 76 -11.46 3.25 5.75
CA TYR A 76 -11.12 4.39 4.90
C TYR A 76 -11.94 5.64 5.22
N LEU A 77 -13.26 5.49 5.37
CA LEU A 77 -14.17 6.58 5.72
C LEU A 77 -13.90 7.12 7.12
N TYR A 78 -13.57 6.25 8.07
CA TYR A 78 -13.18 6.65 9.42
C TYR A 78 -11.98 7.59 9.40
N GLU A 79 -10.93 7.26 8.64
CA GLU A 79 -9.72 8.09 8.55
C GLU A 79 -10.00 9.43 7.85
N ILE A 80 -10.78 9.45 6.76
CA ILE A 80 -11.17 10.71 6.10
C ILE A 80 -11.97 11.61 7.04
N ASN A 81 -12.88 11.04 7.82
CA ASN A 81 -13.69 11.81 8.76
C ASN A 81 -12.86 12.33 9.94
N LYS A 82 -11.83 11.59 10.35
CA LYS A 82 -10.90 11.97 11.43
C LYS A 82 -9.83 12.96 10.96
N ALA A 83 -9.46 12.94 9.68
CA ALA A 83 -8.48 13.85 9.09
C ALA A 83 -8.95 15.31 9.21
N ARG A 84 -8.56 15.97 10.30
CA ARG A 84 -8.74 17.41 10.47
C ARG A 84 -7.82 18.12 9.49
N ILE A 85 -8.40 18.75 8.47
CA ILE A 85 -7.69 19.68 7.59
C ILE A 85 -7.12 20.78 8.48
N PRO A 86 -5.79 20.92 8.64
CA PRO A 86 -5.22 21.92 9.52
C PRO A 86 -5.35 23.29 8.87
N ILE A 87 -6.41 24.01 9.21
CA ILE A 87 -6.54 25.44 8.98
C ILE A 87 -5.98 26.10 10.25
N GLY A 88 -4.84 26.80 10.14
CA GLY A 88 -4.18 27.49 11.25
C GLY A 88 -3.27 26.59 12.10
N LEU A 89 -1.97 26.91 12.11
CA LEU A 89 -0.94 26.29 12.94
C LEU A 89 -0.72 27.17 14.19
N ASP A 90 -1.23 26.75 15.33
CA ASP A 90 -0.80 27.27 16.64
C ASP A 90 0.54 26.65 17.06
N SER A 91 1.39 27.38 17.80
CA SER A 91 2.72 26.89 18.22
C SER A 91 2.67 25.60 19.06
N LYS A 92 1.56 25.36 19.79
CA LYS A 92 1.32 24.10 20.53
C LYS A 92 1.12 22.90 19.60
N LYS A 93 0.61 23.10 18.37
CA LYS A 93 0.51 22.08 17.32
C LYS A 93 1.87 21.76 16.72
N GLU A 94 2.80 22.70 16.64
CA GLU A 94 4.13 22.49 16.05
C GLU A 94 4.96 21.47 16.86
N ASN A 95 4.96 21.60 18.19
CA ASN A 95 5.60 20.63 19.09
C ASN A 95 4.96 19.23 19.00
N LEU A 96 3.63 19.14 18.84
CA LEU A 96 2.92 17.88 18.61
C LEU A 96 3.27 17.26 17.25
N ILE A 97 3.41 18.05 16.20
CA ILE A 97 3.83 17.60 14.86
C ILE A 97 5.24 17.02 14.93
N THR A 98 6.17 17.67 15.62
CA THR A 98 7.56 17.20 15.77
C THR A 98 7.65 15.90 16.56
N SER A 99 6.93 15.79 17.70
CA SER A 99 6.85 14.56 18.49
C SER A 99 6.24 13.40 17.68
N ASN A 100 5.15 13.65 16.95
CA ASN A 100 4.53 12.66 16.08
C ASN A 100 5.47 12.22 14.94
N ARG A 101 6.27 13.12 14.36
CA ARG A 101 7.27 12.75 13.35
C ARG A 101 8.33 11.79 13.89
N ILE A 102 8.76 11.95 15.14
CA ILE A 102 9.72 11.02 15.77
C ILE A 102 9.07 9.65 15.98
N LYS A 103 7.84 9.62 16.51
CA LYS A 103 7.09 8.36 16.71
C LYS A 103 6.87 7.62 15.39
N ILE A 104 6.46 8.33 14.33
CA ILE A 104 6.29 7.76 12.98
C ILE A 104 7.60 7.18 12.47
N LYS A 105 8.73 7.89 12.60
CA LYS A 105 10.04 7.37 12.18
C LYS A 105 10.42 6.09 12.92
N ARG A 106 10.18 6.02 14.24
CA ARG A 106 10.44 4.81 15.04
C ARG A 106 9.54 3.66 14.59
N PHE A 107 8.25 3.93 14.39
CA PHE A 107 7.27 2.94 13.94
C PHE A 107 7.60 2.37 12.55
N VAL A 108 7.99 3.23 11.60
CA VAL A 108 8.42 2.79 10.26
C VAL A 108 9.65 1.87 10.35
N LYS A 109 10.65 2.23 11.18
CA LYS A 109 11.83 1.37 11.39
C LYS A 109 11.45 0.01 12.00
N PHE A 110 10.55 0.01 12.98
CA PHE A 110 10.01 -1.23 13.56
C PHE A 110 9.34 -2.10 12.50
N ILE A 111 8.44 -1.52 11.69
CA ILE A 111 7.77 -2.23 10.61
C ILE A 111 8.77 -2.80 9.58
N ILE A 112 9.83 -2.07 9.25
CA ILE A 112 10.86 -2.56 8.31
C ILE A 112 11.59 -3.78 8.87
N ILE A 113 12.01 -3.72 10.15
CA ILE A 113 12.68 -4.85 10.81
C ILE A 113 11.73 -6.05 10.90
N PHE A 114 10.50 -5.80 11.35
CA PHE A 114 9.46 -6.81 11.45
C PHE A 114 9.18 -7.44 10.09
N GLY A 115 9.07 -6.64 9.04
CA GLY A 115 8.89 -7.07 7.66
C GLY A 115 10.03 -7.98 7.20
N LEU A 116 11.29 -7.60 7.43
CA LEU A 116 12.43 -8.45 7.11
C LEU A 116 12.34 -9.81 7.80
N ILE A 117 12.08 -9.83 9.11
CA ILE A 117 11.98 -11.07 9.90
C ILE A 117 10.88 -11.96 9.33
N MET A 118 9.68 -11.40 9.14
CA MET A 118 8.54 -12.18 8.67
C MET A 118 8.68 -12.64 7.21
N THR A 119 9.26 -11.83 6.33
CA THR A 119 9.59 -12.23 4.96
C THR A 119 10.64 -13.33 4.94
N SER A 120 11.62 -13.30 5.84
CA SER A 120 12.65 -14.35 5.95
C SER A 120 12.03 -15.67 6.41
N ILE A 121 11.20 -15.64 7.46
CA ILE A 121 10.46 -16.81 7.94
C ILE A 121 9.56 -17.36 6.82
N SER A 122 8.79 -16.48 6.17
CA SER A 122 7.91 -16.87 5.07
C SER A 122 8.70 -17.52 3.93
N THR A 123 9.85 -16.97 3.57
CA THR A 123 10.69 -17.54 2.50
C THR A 123 11.06 -18.98 2.85
N ILE A 124 11.60 -19.24 4.04
CA ILE A 124 11.96 -20.60 4.48
C ILE A 124 10.75 -21.53 4.47
N THR A 125 9.61 -21.08 4.99
CA THR A 125 8.39 -21.88 5.09
C THR A 125 7.79 -22.22 3.73
N TYR A 126 7.85 -21.31 2.76
CA TYR A 126 7.25 -21.52 1.44
C TYR A 126 8.19 -22.20 0.42
N THR A 127 9.51 -22.18 0.63
CA THR A 127 10.48 -22.76 -0.32
C THR A 127 11.06 -24.10 0.13
N ASN A 128 10.65 -24.63 1.30
CA ASN A 128 11.15 -25.89 1.88
C ASN A 128 12.67 -26.01 2.00
N ILE A 129 13.37 -24.88 2.05
CA ILE A 129 14.79 -24.89 2.30
C ILE A 129 14.98 -25.26 3.78
N SER A 130 15.53 -26.45 4.04
CA SER A 130 15.70 -27.02 5.38
C SER A 130 16.56 -26.16 6.31
N THR A 131 17.48 -25.36 5.75
CA THR A 131 18.33 -24.40 6.48
C THR A 131 18.54 -23.13 5.67
N PHE A 132 18.40 -21.95 6.28
CA PHE A 132 18.61 -20.69 5.57
C PHE A 132 20.06 -20.59 5.05
N SER A 133 20.23 -20.86 3.75
CA SER A 133 21.49 -20.77 3.03
C SER A 133 21.32 -19.86 1.83
N LEU A 134 22.18 -18.84 1.74
CA LEU A 134 22.12 -17.88 0.63
C LEU A 134 22.44 -18.55 -0.71
N SER A 135 23.37 -19.51 -0.75
CA SER A 135 23.67 -20.26 -1.97
C SER A 135 22.47 -21.09 -2.41
N ALA A 136 21.84 -21.81 -1.48
CA ALA A 136 20.65 -22.61 -1.78
C ALA A 136 19.48 -21.76 -2.30
N LEU A 137 19.28 -20.57 -1.73
CA LEU A 137 18.28 -19.61 -2.23
C LEU A 137 18.58 -19.16 -3.65
N ILE A 138 19.84 -18.86 -3.97
CA ILE A 138 20.25 -18.45 -5.31
C ILE A 138 20.06 -19.59 -6.31
N ASP A 139 20.49 -20.80 -5.97
CA ASP A 139 20.37 -21.98 -6.84
C ASP A 139 18.90 -22.32 -7.13
N GLN A 140 18.04 -22.29 -6.10
CA GLN A 140 16.60 -22.48 -6.29
C GLN A 140 15.95 -21.35 -7.08
N THR A 141 16.42 -20.11 -6.92
CA THR A 141 15.93 -18.98 -7.72
C THR A 141 16.30 -19.17 -9.19
N ILE A 142 17.53 -19.59 -9.48
CA ILE A 142 17.98 -19.91 -10.84
C ILE A 142 17.12 -21.04 -11.41
N ASN A 143 16.86 -22.10 -10.66
CA ASN A 143 15.98 -23.19 -11.07
C ASN A 143 14.55 -22.72 -11.34
N GLY A 144 14.01 -21.81 -10.52
CA GLY A 144 12.69 -21.21 -10.74
C GLY A 144 12.62 -20.36 -12.01
N ILE A 145 13.73 -19.75 -12.43
CA ILE A 145 13.82 -19.00 -13.69
C ILE A 145 13.95 -19.94 -14.88
N THR A 146 14.77 -20.99 -14.79
CA THR A 146 15.05 -21.90 -15.91
C THR A 146 13.92 -22.90 -16.15
N ASN A 147 13.24 -23.35 -15.10
CA ASN A 147 12.11 -24.27 -15.19
C ASN A 147 10.94 -23.85 -14.27
N PRO A 148 10.21 -22.78 -14.64
CA PRO A 148 9.12 -22.24 -13.82
C PRO A 148 7.95 -23.22 -13.67
N LEU A 149 7.71 -24.09 -14.66
CA LEU A 149 6.61 -25.06 -14.60
C LEU A 149 6.89 -26.17 -13.57
N SER A 150 8.12 -26.69 -13.48
CA SER A 150 8.47 -27.68 -12.45
C SER A 150 8.42 -27.05 -11.07
N ALA A 151 8.99 -25.85 -10.91
CA ALA A 151 8.96 -25.09 -9.66
C ALA A 151 7.51 -24.83 -9.19
N TYR A 152 6.62 -24.46 -10.11
CA TYR A 152 5.20 -24.27 -9.80
C TYR A 152 4.53 -25.58 -9.33
N LYS A 153 4.79 -26.70 -10.00
CA LYS A 153 4.25 -28.02 -9.60
C LYS A 153 4.76 -28.46 -8.24
N GLU A 154 6.05 -28.31 -7.98
CA GLU A 154 6.69 -28.65 -6.70
C GLU A 154 6.14 -27.79 -5.55
N SER A 155 5.76 -26.54 -5.82
CA SER A 155 5.14 -25.66 -4.82
C SER A 155 3.83 -26.19 -4.25
N PHE A 156 3.12 -27.07 -4.97
CA PHE A 156 1.90 -27.73 -4.47
C PHE A 156 2.19 -28.96 -3.61
N GLY A 157 3.27 -29.69 -3.89
CA GLY A 157 3.64 -30.88 -3.12
C GLY A 157 4.42 -30.57 -1.85
N GLY A 158 4.97 -29.36 -1.74
CA GLY A 158 5.91 -29.00 -0.71
C GLY A 158 5.40 -28.07 0.40
N GLY A 159 4.32 -27.31 0.22
CA GLY A 159 3.95 -26.30 1.21
C GLY A 159 3.69 -26.89 2.59
N SER A 160 4.23 -26.30 3.66
CA SER A 160 3.89 -26.71 5.03
C SER A 160 2.40 -26.47 5.29
N GLU A 161 1.58 -27.48 5.06
CA GLU A 161 0.16 -27.43 5.37
C GLU A 161 -0.01 -27.45 6.89
N GLY A 162 -0.44 -26.32 7.47
CA GLY A 162 -1.10 -26.33 8.78
C GLY A 162 -0.26 -26.28 10.06
N GLY A 163 0.92 -25.63 10.05
CA GLY A 163 1.73 -25.43 11.27
C GLY A 163 1.45 -24.12 12.05
N ILE A 164 1.87 -24.05 13.32
CA ILE A 164 1.78 -22.82 14.13
C ILE A 164 2.53 -21.62 13.48
N ILE A 165 3.63 -21.89 12.78
CA ILE A 165 4.39 -20.89 12.03
C ILE A 165 3.53 -20.29 10.91
N TYR A 166 2.77 -21.12 10.19
CA TYR A 166 1.87 -20.65 9.14
C TYR A 166 0.78 -19.73 9.71
N LEU A 167 0.21 -20.08 10.86
CA LEU A 167 -0.77 -19.23 11.55
C LEU A 167 -0.16 -17.86 11.92
N ILE A 168 1.08 -17.84 12.43
CA ILE A 168 1.80 -16.59 12.73
C ILE A 168 1.99 -15.76 11.44
N ILE A 169 2.41 -16.38 10.34
CA ILE A 169 2.58 -15.70 9.04
C ILE A 169 1.25 -15.07 8.60
N VAL A 170 0.14 -15.82 8.67
CA VAL A 170 -1.19 -15.34 8.26
C VAL A 170 -1.65 -14.17 9.12
N LEU A 171 -1.58 -14.28 10.46
CA LEU A 171 -2.02 -13.22 11.38
C LEU A 171 -1.17 -11.95 11.27
N THR A 172 0.13 -12.10 11.00
CA THR A 172 1.05 -10.95 10.89
C THR A 172 1.13 -10.38 9.48
N SER A 173 0.53 -11.05 8.50
CA SER A 173 0.57 -10.64 7.09
C SER A 173 0.15 -9.19 6.84
N PRO A 174 -0.87 -8.59 7.52
CA PRO A 174 -1.22 -7.19 7.27
C PRO A 174 -0.08 -6.22 7.62
N ILE A 175 0.69 -6.53 8.68
CA ILE A 175 1.83 -5.71 9.11
C ILE A 175 3.00 -5.91 8.15
N THR A 176 3.29 -7.15 7.78
CA THR A 176 4.35 -7.51 6.82
C THR A 176 4.11 -6.87 5.46
N TRP A 177 2.88 -6.95 4.93
CA TRP A 177 2.53 -6.33 3.64
C TRP A 177 2.52 -4.80 3.70
N ALA A 178 2.20 -4.19 4.85
CA ALA A 178 2.35 -2.74 5.02
C ALA A 178 3.83 -2.29 4.99
N ALA A 179 4.78 -3.18 5.31
CA ALA A 179 6.20 -2.84 5.30
C ALA A 179 6.69 -2.42 3.91
N PHE A 180 6.27 -3.10 2.83
CA PHE A 180 6.71 -2.78 1.47
C PHE A 180 6.38 -1.34 1.04
N PRO A 181 5.11 -0.89 1.02
CA PRO A 181 4.80 0.47 0.60
C PRO A 181 5.39 1.52 1.55
N LEU A 182 5.37 1.29 2.87
CA LEU A 182 5.96 2.22 3.83
C LEU A 182 7.47 2.38 3.63
N SER A 183 8.18 1.29 3.34
CA SER A 183 9.61 1.30 3.03
C SER A 183 9.93 2.20 1.85
N VAL A 184 9.16 2.09 0.76
CA VAL A 184 9.36 2.87 -0.46
C VAL A 184 9.04 4.35 -0.22
N VAL A 185 7.93 4.65 0.47
CA VAL A 185 7.55 6.04 0.80
C VAL A 185 8.66 6.73 1.61
N TYR A 186 9.18 6.05 2.63
CA TYR A 186 10.17 6.63 3.54
C TYR A 186 11.64 6.38 3.12
N PHE A 187 11.90 5.69 2.01
CA PHE A 187 13.24 5.24 1.60
C PHE A 187 14.32 6.32 1.64
N LYS A 188 14.03 7.52 1.11
CA LYS A 188 14.97 8.66 1.12
C LYS A 188 15.32 9.16 2.53
N ARG A 189 14.45 8.94 3.52
CA ARG A 189 14.59 9.39 4.92
C ARG A 189 15.23 8.32 5.82
N LEU A 190 15.50 7.12 5.30
CA LEU A 190 16.17 6.04 6.02
C LEU A 190 17.69 6.23 6.00
N ASN A 191 18.38 5.75 7.03
CA ASN A 191 19.84 5.63 7.01
C ASN A 191 20.25 4.48 6.08
N LEU A 192 21.56 4.35 5.82
CA LEU A 192 22.08 3.32 4.91
C LEU A 192 21.70 1.90 5.36
N SER A 193 21.82 1.58 6.65
CA SER A 193 21.49 0.25 7.20
C SER A 193 20.04 -0.15 6.91
N TYR A 194 19.08 0.74 7.16
CA TYR A 194 17.67 0.46 6.87
C TYR A 194 17.38 0.38 5.36
N LYS A 195 18.11 1.13 4.52
CA LYS A 195 17.98 0.99 3.07
C LYS A 195 18.44 -0.40 2.59
N VAL A 196 19.55 -0.89 3.13
CA VAL A 196 20.04 -2.25 2.85
C VAL A 196 19.02 -3.29 3.28
N ILE A 197 18.45 -3.16 4.49
CA ILE A 197 17.38 -4.05 4.97
C ILE A 197 16.18 -4.07 4.00
N VAL A 198 15.73 -2.90 3.54
CA VAL A 198 14.63 -2.80 2.58
C VAL A 198 14.97 -3.52 1.28
N ILE A 199 16.18 -3.33 0.74
CA ILE A 199 16.61 -4.01 -0.49
C ILE A 199 16.61 -5.53 -0.28
N ILE A 200 17.17 -6.03 0.83
CA ILE A 200 17.17 -7.46 1.16
C ILE A 200 15.75 -7.99 1.27
N MET A 201 14.85 -7.28 1.97
CA MET A 201 13.45 -7.67 2.14
C MET A 201 12.73 -7.79 0.80
N PHE A 202 12.90 -6.82 -0.11
CA PHE A 202 12.32 -6.87 -1.46
C PHE A 202 12.92 -8.00 -2.30
N SER A 203 14.24 -8.22 -2.22
CA SER A 203 14.92 -9.31 -2.94
C SER A 203 14.47 -10.68 -2.46
N LEU A 204 14.38 -10.91 -1.15
CA LEU A 204 13.89 -12.17 -0.57
C LEU A 204 12.46 -12.46 -1.00
N GLU A 205 11.59 -11.45 -0.96
CA GLU A 205 10.21 -11.61 -1.39
C GLU A 205 10.13 -11.94 -2.89
N ALA A 206 10.91 -11.25 -3.74
CA ALA A 206 10.97 -11.56 -5.17
C ALA A 206 11.51 -12.98 -5.42
N MET A 207 12.60 -13.36 -4.76
CA MET A 207 13.16 -14.71 -4.84
C MET A 207 12.14 -15.77 -4.43
N ARG A 208 11.42 -15.57 -3.32
CA ARG A 208 10.35 -16.48 -2.86
C ARG A 208 9.32 -16.74 -3.94
N TRP A 209 8.82 -15.69 -4.60
CA TRP A 209 7.83 -15.84 -5.68
C TRP A 209 8.40 -16.55 -6.92
N ILE A 210 9.65 -16.27 -7.28
CA ILE A 210 10.36 -16.94 -8.39
C ILE A 210 10.56 -18.43 -8.08
N ILE A 211 11.02 -18.76 -6.87
CA ILE A 211 11.23 -20.15 -6.42
C ILE A 211 9.91 -20.92 -6.44
N MET A 212 8.79 -20.28 -6.07
CA MET A 212 7.46 -20.91 -6.17
C MET A 212 6.94 -21.02 -7.63
N GLY A 213 7.69 -20.57 -8.63
CA GLY A 213 7.28 -20.55 -10.03
C GLY A 213 6.10 -19.61 -10.32
N ARG A 214 5.91 -18.56 -9.51
CA ARG A 214 4.74 -17.67 -9.57
C ARG A 214 5.15 -16.22 -9.87
N ASN A 215 4.78 -15.72 -11.04
CA ASN A 215 5.12 -14.34 -11.44
C ASN A 215 4.29 -13.26 -10.74
N LYS A 216 3.11 -13.61 -10.22
CA LYS A 216 2.17 -12.64 -9.63
C LYS A 216 2.83 -11.75 -8.57
N GLY A 217 3.54 -12.33 -7.61
CA GLY A 217 4.11 -11.55 -6.51
C GLY A 217 5.25 -10.63 -6.91
N VAL A 218 6.02 -10.99 -7.95
CA VAL A 218 7.03 -10.10 -8.53
C VAL A 218 6.36 -8.87 -9.16
N PHE A 219 5.25 -9.07 -9.88
CA PHE A 219 4.45 -7.97 -10.42
C PHE A 219 3.82 -7.11 -9.33
N ASP A 220 3.31 -7.70 -8.25
CA ASP A 220 2.75 -6.95 -7.12
C ASP A 220 3.79 -6.00 -6.51
N LEU A 221 5.04 -6.45 -6.31
CA LEU A 221 6.15 -5.60 -5.85
C LEU A 221 6.45 -4.45 -6.82
N ALA A 222 6.49 -4.74 -8.13
CA ALA A 222 6.72 -3.73 -9.15
C ALA A 222 5.62 -2.66 -9.15
N ILE A 223 4.36 -3.08 -9.06
CA ILE A 223 3.20 -2.19 -8.98
C ILE A 223 3.28 -1.29 -7.74
N ILE A 224 3.66 -1.83 -6.58
CA ILE A 224 3.85 -1.04 -5.35
C ILE A 224 4.89 0.07 -5.57
N ILE A 225 6.06 -0.28 -6.12
CA ILE A 225 7.16 0.67 -6.36
C ILE A 225 6.71 1.76 -7.33
N ILE A 226 6.15 1.37 -8.49
CA ILE A 226 5.70 2.30 -9.53
C ILE A 226 4.62 3.24 -8.99
N SER A 227 3.61 2.70 -8.31
CA SER A 227 2.50 3.47 -7.76
C SER A 227 2.99 4.55 -6.79
N ILE A 228 3.92 4.21 -5.91
CA ILE A 228 4.45 5.17 -4.92
C ILE A 228 5.32 6.23 -5.58
N ILE A 229 6.14 5.86 -6.58
CA ILE A 229 6.92 6.83 -7.35
C ILE A 229 5.99 7.83 -8.06
N LEU A 230 4.91 7.34 -8.67
CA LEU A 230 3.92 8.19 -9.34
C LEU A 230 3.21 9.11 -8.37
N ILE A 231 2.71 8.59 -7.25
CA ILE A 231 2.06 9.39 -6.19
C ILE A 231 3.00 10.49 -5.70
N ARG A 232 4.27 10.16 -5.46
CA ARG A 232 5.25 11.13 -4.97
C ARG A 232 5.56 12.22 -6.01
N LYS A 233 5.65 11.85 -7.29
CA LYS A 233 5.80 12.83 -8.38
C LYS A 233 4.59 13.77 -8.45
N MET A 234 3.37 13.24 -8.31
CA MET A 234 2.14 14.03 -8.30
C MET A 234 2.06 14.98 -7.09
N GLN A 235 2.42 14.50 -5.89
CA GLN A 235 2.48 15.32 -4.68
C GLN A 235 3.47 16.47 -4.82
N ASN A 236 4.70 16.19 -5.27
CA ASN A 236 5.72 17.22 -5.49
C ASN A 236 5.26 18.28 -6.49
N LYS A 237 4.59 17.87 -7.58
CA LYS A 237 4.04 18.80 -8.58
C LYS A 237 2.98 19.72 -7.95
N TYR A 238 2.12 19.18 -7.09
CA TYR A 238 1.08 19.95 -6.40
C TYR A 238 1.66 20.93 -5.37
N GLU A 239 2.68 20.51 -4.60
CA GLU A 239 3.38 21.39 -3.65
C GLU A 239 4.07 22.57 -4.36
N ASN A 240 4.74 22.32 -5.49
CA ASN A 240 5.40 23.37 -6.27
C ASN A 240 4.41 24.42 -6.81
N ILE A 241 3.28 23.99 -7.37
CA ILE A 241 2.25 24.90 -7.87
C ILE A 241 1.71 25.80 -6.75
N ASN A 242 1.42 25.23 -5.58
CA ASN A 242 0.95 26.02 -4.44
C ASN A 242 2.00 27.05 -4.01
N ASN A 243 3.27 26.65 -3.91
CA ASN A 243 4.36 27.55 -3.51
C ASN A 243 4.54 28.73 -4.48
N GLU A 244 4.40 28.51 -5.79
CA GLU A 244 4.44 29.58 -6.80
C GLU A 244 3.25 30.54 -6.67
N VAL A 245 2.05 30.03 -6.43
CA VAL A 245 0.84 30.84 -6.21
C VAL A 245 0.95 31.68 -4.94
N PHE A 246 1.48 31.11 -3.85
CA PHE A 246 1.71 31.85 -2.60
C PHE A 246 2.76 32.96 -2.77
N LYS A 247 3.91 32.67 -3.40
CA LYS A 247 4.94 33.67 -3.70
C LYS A 247 4.42 34.84 -4.54
N LYS A 248 3.59 34.55 -5.55
CA LYS A 248 2.99 35.58 -6.42
C LYS A 248 1.94 36.45 -5.70
N LYS A 249 1.39 35.96 -4.58
CA LYS A 249 0.46 36.71 -3.71
C LYS A 249 1.19 37.65 -2.76
N GLU A 250 2.34 37.21 -2.24
CA GLU A 250 3.22 38.05 -1.41
C GLU A 250 3.88 39.16 -2.24
N SER A 251 4.27 38.89 -3.49
CA SER A 251 4.88 39.92 -4.37
C SER A 251 3.90 40.98 -4.88
N LYS A 252 2.60 40.85 -4.57
CA LYS A 252 1.53 41.79 -4.96
C LYS A 252 0.97 42.59 -3.77
N ARG A 253 1.47 42.34 -2.56
CA ARG A 253 1.24 43.17 -1.38
C ARG A 253 2.40 44.13 -1.21
#